data_AF-M7SN70-F1
#
_entry.id   AF-M7SN70-F1
#
_cell.length_a   1.000
_cell.length_b   1.000
_cell.length_c   1.000
_cell.angle_alpha   90.00
_cell.angle_beta   90.00
_cell.angle_gamma   90.00
#
_symmetry.space_group_name_H-M   'P 1'
#
loop_
_entity.id
_entity.type
_entity.pdbx_description
1 polymer ?
#
loop_
_entity_poly.entity_id
_entity_poly.type
_entity_poly.pdbx_seq_one_letter_code
_entity_poly.pdbx_strand_id
1 'polypeptide(L)'
;MATSTNPYRQVVKINGRDPAPPDPGVRQVEDALEAEMAVRTQDITTSFPARPGYGTRGERVQLWANYVNLKIDVDLKLHRYEIETSPTVVGKKLARLVALFINKTQFSQFKADVVTDFKTILISRKDLSSLKGRTFNVSYYGEHESPSDVQTHQIRLNFQYTLPIATLRDYITSQQLTKSYPQKSQMLQSLNVFLNDFPKSTPSLITLGSNKTFVQTNKIDLGVGLQGLRGFFASVRLGTNRVLVNVNITHSAFFAKIALVDLMKFERDDKTSQRSDWFAY
;
A
#
# COMPACT_ATOMS: atom_id res chain seq x y z
N MET A 1 -18.65 -44.90 -20.86
CA MET A 1 -18.65 -44.22 -19.55
C MET A 1 -18.43 -42.74 -19.80
N ALA A 2 -19.48 -41.93 -19.67
CA ALA A 2 -19.39 -40.49 -19.88
C ALA A 2 -18.61 -39.85 -18.72
N THR A 3 -17.47 -39.25 -19.02
CA THR A 3 -16.75 -38.37 -18.09
C THR A 3 -17.62 -37.16 -17.78
N SER A 4 -18.33 -37.21 -16.66
CA SER A 4 -19.00 -36.06 -16.06
C SER A 4 -17.93 -35.03 -15.71
N THR A 5 -17.72 -34.05 -16.60
CA THR A 5 -16.94 -32.85 -16.30
C THR A 5 -17.75 -32.02 -15.32
N ASN A 6 -17.42 -32.12 -14.04
CA ASN A 6 -18.03 -31.32 -12.99
C ASN A 6 -17.91 -29.83 -13.37
N PRO A 7 -19.03 -29.10 -13.59
CA PRO A 7 -19.03 -27.73 -14.09
C PRO A 7 -18.37 -26.73 -13.10
N TYR A 8 -18.19 -27.11 -11.83
CA TYR A 8 -17.48 -26.32 -10.83
C TYR A 8 -15.95 -26.45 -10.90
N ARG A 9 -15.40 -27.25 -11.84
CA ARG A 9 -13.95 -27.45 -12.04
C ARG A 9 -13.32 -26.55 -13.09
N GLN A 10 -14.07 -25.64 -13.71
CA GLN A 10 -13.49 -24.75 -14.71
C GLN A 10 -12.59 -23.71 -14.02
N VAL A 11 -11.29 -23.91 -14.17
CA VAL A 11 -10.29 -22.92 -13.77
C VAL A 11 -10.56 -21.65 -14.58
N VAL A 12 -10.77 -20.53 -13.89
CA VAL A 12 -11.05 -19.25 -14.53
C VAL A 12 -9.84 -18.87 -15.39
N LYS A 13 -10.06 -18.74 -16.70
CA LYS A 13 -9.04 -18.22 -17.62
C LYS A 13 -9.03 -16.70 -17.54
N ILE A 14 -7.86 -16.12 -17.27
CA ILE A 14 -7.68 -14.66 -17.31
C ILE A 14 -7.04 -14.33 -18.65
N ASN A 15 -7.73 -13.58 -19.51
CA ASN A 15 -7.30 -13.26 -20.87
C ASN A 15 -6.93 -14.51 -21.69
N GLY A 16 -7.74 -15.58 -21.57
CA GLY A 16 -7.52 -16.85 -22.25
C GLY A 16 -6.38 -17.71 -21.69
N ARG A 17 -5.71 -17.29 -20.61
CA ARG A 17 -4.61 -18.02 -19.98
C ARG A 17 -5.06 -18.76 -18.73
N ASP A 18 -4.57 -19.98 -18.59
CA ASP A 18 -4.64 -20.76 -17.36
C ASP A 18 -3.66 -20.20 -16.29
N PRO A 19 -3.89 -20.47 -15.00
CA PRO A 19 -2.97 -20.11 -13.93
C PRO A 19 -1.57 -20.60 -14.23
N ALA A 20 -0.57 -19.76 -13.92
CA ALA A 20 0.81 -20.19 -13.98
C ALA A 20 1.02 -21.39 -13.03
N PRO A 21 1.86 -22.37 -13.41
CA PRO A 21 2.22 -23.44 -12.49
C PRO A 21 2.89 -22.85 -11.23
N PRO A 22 2.75 -23.52 -10.07
CA PRO A 22 3.44 -23.11 -8.86
C PRO A 22 4.95 -22.98 -9.08
N ASP A 23 5.57 -21.95 -8.49
CA ASP A 23 7.00 -21.72 -8.58
C ASP A 23 7.77 -22.86 -7.89
N PRO A 24 8.64 -23.61 -8.59
CA PRO A 24 9.34 -24.75 -8.02
C PRO A 24 10.30 -24.35 -6.89
N GLY A 25 10.88 -23.15 -6.96
CA GLY A 25 11.76 -22.64 -5.90
C GLY A 25 10.99 -22.30 -4.63
N VAL A 26 9.74 -21.84 -4.74
CA VAL A 26 8.86 -21.66 -3.56
C VAL A 26 8.56 -23.02 -2.96
N ARG A 27 8.16 -23.98 -3.79
CA ARG A 27 7.80 -25.33 -3.34
C ARG A 27 8.96 -26.01 -2.59
N GLN A 28 10.18 -25.91 -3.12
CA GLN A 28 11.38 -26.46 -2.49
C GLN A 28 11.61 -25.91 -1.08
N VAL A 29 11.45 -24.59 -0.89
CA VAL A 29 11.62 -23.97 0.44
C VAL A 29 10.48 -24.37 1.38
N GLU A 30 9.24 -24.44 0.89
CA GLU A 30 8.09 -24.91 1.68
C GLU A 30 8.24 -26.37 2.13
N ASP A 31 8.69 -27.27 1.24
CA ASP A 31 8.94 -28.68 1.56
C ASP A 31 10.07 -28.83 2.59
N ALA A 32 11.14 -28.03 2.47
CA ALA A 32 12.24 -28.03 3.44
C ALA A 32 11.80 -27.52 4.83
N LEU A 33 10.98 -26.47 4.87
CA LEU A 33 10.38 -25.98 6.11
C LEU A 33 9.44 -27.03 6.72
N GLU A 34 8.68 -27.76 5.92
CA GLU A 34 7.83 -28.86 6.38
C GLU A 34 8.65 -30.00 7.00
N ALA A 35 9.77 -30.37 6.39
CA ALA A 35 10.69 -31.34 6.96
C ALA A 35 11.29 -30.88 8.30
N GLU A 36 11.66 -29.61 8.45
CA GLU A 36 12.14 -29.08 9.73
C GLU A 36 11.03 -29.04 10.80
N MET A 37 9.80 -28.70 10.41
CA MET A 37 8.64 -28.67 11.33
C MET A 37 8.37 -30.07 11.91
N ALA A 38 8.54 -31.12 11.11
CA ALA A 38 8.32 -32.51 11.54
C ALA A 38 9.34 -32.99 12.59
N VAL A 39 10.53 -32.38 12.64
CA VAL A 39 11.61 -32.74 13.59
C VAL A 39 11.48 -31.96 14.90
N ARG A 40 10.87 -30.77 14.89
CA ARG A 40 10.74 -29.94 16.09
C ARG A 40 9.53 -30.35 16.95
N THR A 41 9.80 -30.77 18.17
CA THR A 41 8.83 -30.69 19.28
C THR A 41 8.54 -29.23 19.59
N GLN A 42 7.26 -28.84 19.68
CA GLN A 42 6.83 -27.45 19.90
C GLN A 42 7.51 -26.82 21.13
N ASP A 43 8.33 -25.79 20.92
CA ASP A 43 8.78 -24.91 21.99
C ASP A 43 7.61 -24.00 22.42
N ILE A 44 7.18 -24.13 23.68
CA ILE A 44 6.02 -23.43 24.28
C ILE A 44 6.29 -21.90 24.45
N THR A 45 7.49 -21.42 24.11
CA THR A 45 7.95 -20.05 24.39
C THR A 45 7.56 -19.02 23.33
N THR A 46 6.99 -19.42 22.19
CA THR A 46 6.51 -18.50 21.15
C THR A 46 5.08 -18.03 21.42
N SER A 47 4.80 -16.72 21.29
CA SER A 47 3.47 -16.12 21.46
C SER A 47 2.37 -16.71 20.56
N PHE A 48 2.74 -17.38 19.46
CA PHE A 48 1.82 -18.05 18.53
C PHE A 48 2.39 -19.42 18.14
N PRO A 49 1.55 -20.46 18.01
CA PRO A 49 2.02 -21.78 17.61
C PRO A 49 2.60 -21.74 16.19
N ALA A 50 3.70 -22.47 16.00
CA ALA A 50 4.22 -22.73 14.67
C ALA A 50 3.19 -23.51 13.83
N ARG A 51 3.24 -23.32 12.51
CA ARG A 51 2.47 -24.16 11.58
C ARG A 51 2.86 -25.63 11.83
N PRO A 52 1.91 -26.58 11.94
CA PRO A 52 2.23 -27.99 12.16
C PRO A 52 2.63 -28.74 10.88
N GLY A 53 2.26 -28.22 9.71
CA GLY A 53 2.52 -28.82 8.40
C GLY A 53 1.59 -28.27 7.32
N TYR A 54 1.66 -28.83 6.12
CA TYR A 54 0.74 -28.53 5.02
C TYR A 54 -0.33 -29.62 4.86
N GLY A 55 -1.52 -29.23 4.41
CA GLY A 55 -2.60 -30.19 4.15
C GLY A 55 -2.31 -31.05 2.91
N THR A 56 -2.47 -32.37 3.02
CA THR A 56 -2.17 -33.33 1.95
C THR A 56 -3.41 -34.01 1.34
N ARG A 57 -4.58 -33.84 1.98
CA ARG A 57 -5.83 -34.44 1.53
C ARG A 57 -6.49 -33.60 0.43
N GLY A 58 -7.23 -34.27 -0.45
CA GLY A 58 -7.98 -33.63 -1.53
C GLY A 58 -7.27 -33.68 -2.89
N GLU A 59 -8.02 -33.36 -3.95
CA GLU A 59 -7.49 -33.29 -5.30
C GLU A 59 -6.73 -31.97 -5.51
N ARG A 60 -5.57 -32.02 -6.16
CA ARG A 60 -4.78 -30.83 -6.45
C ARG A 60 -5.46 -30.01 -7.55
N VAL A 61 -5.62 -28.71 -7.30
CA VAL A 61 -6.19 -27.75 -8.25
C VAL A 61 -5.25 -26.56 -8.45
N GLN A 62 -5.29 -25.96 -9.64
CA GLN A 62 -4.56 -24.72 -9.93
C GLN A 62 -5.50 -23.53 -9.81
N LEU A 63 -5.05 -22.47 -9.14
CA LEU A 63 -5.86 -21.29 -8.83
C LEU A 63 -5.09 -20.02 -9.16
N TRP A 64 -5.83 -19.00 -9.61
CA TRP A 64 -5.35 -17.63 -9.60
C TRP A 64 -5.45 -17.05 -8.20
N ALA A 65 -4.38 -16.36 -7.78
CA ALA A 65 -4.41 -15.49 -6.63
C ALA A 65 -4.15 -14.06 -7.09
N ASN A 66 -4.78 -13.10 -6.44
CA ASN A 66 -4.65 -11.67 -6.70
C ASN A 66 -3.35 -11.07 -6.13
N TYR A 67 -2.26 -11.82 -6.26
CA TYR A 67 -0.93 -11.48 -5.77
C TYR A 67 0.05 -11.37 -6.94
N VAL A 68 0.82 -10.28 -6.97
CA VAL A 68 1.86 -10.04 -7.97
C VAL A 68 3.22 -10.15 -7.31
N ASN A 69 4.16 -10.88 -7.92
CA ASN A 69 5.52 -11.00 -7.39
C ASN A 69 6.29 -9.69 -7.60
N LEU A 70 6.76 -9.09 -6.51
CA LEU A 70 7.61 -7.90 -6.52
C LEU A 70 9.07 -8.32 -6.57
N LYS A 71 9.70 -8.13 -7.72
CA LYS A 71 11.14 -8.32 -7.89
C LYS A 71 11.88 -7.09 -7.41
N ILE A 72 12.76 -7.27 -6.43
CA ILE A 72 13.59 -6.21 -5.85
C ILE A 72 15.04 -6.59 -6.06
N ASP A 73 15.85 -5.63 -6.47
CA ASP A 73 17.29 -5.79 -6.58
C ASP A 73 17.89 -6.16 -5.21
N VAL A 74 18.75 -7.18 -5.18
CA VAL A 74 19.36 -7.69 -3.95
C VAL A 74 20.37 -6.71 -3.36
N ASP A 75 21.00 -5.90 -4.21
CA ASP A 75 22.03 -4.94 -3.82
C ASP A 75 21.42 -3.62 -3.30
N LEU A 76 20.10 -3.46 -3.43
CA LEU A 76 19.39 -2.29 -2.95
C LEU A 76 19.44 -2.18 -1.42
N LYS A 77 19.71 -0.97 -0.95
CA LYS A 77 19.61 -0.56 0.46
C LYS A 77 18.58 0.55 0.56
N LEU A 78 17.62 0.38 1.47
CA LEU A 78 16.62 1.41 1.76
C LEU A 78 17.07 2.20 2.99
N HIS A 79 17.34 3.48 2.81
CA HIS A 79 17.71 4.41 3.88
C HIS A 79 16.46 5.13 4.37
N ARG A 80 16.12 4.99 5.65
CA ARG A 80 14.98 5.69 6.25
C ARG A 80 15.44 6.97 6.92
N TYR A 81 14.72 8.04 6.60
CA TYR A 81 14.83 9.34 7.21
C TYR A 81 13.49 9.74 7.82
N GLU A 82 13.56 10.47 8.91
CA GLU A 82 12.44 11.18 9.50
C GLU A 82 12.41 12.62 8.98
N ILE A 83 11.23 13.05 8.53
CA ILE A 83 10.96 14.44 8.19
C ILE A 83 10.53 15.16 9.46
N GLU A 84 11.34 16.13 9.87
CA GLU A 84 11.03 17.04 10.97
C GLU A 84 10.73 18.43 10.42
N THR A 85 9.70 19.09 10.95
CA THR A 85 9.26 20.44 10.54
C THR A 85 9.36 21.43 11.68
N SER A 86 9.86 22.64 11.42
CA SER A 86 9.83 23.76 12.37
C SER A 86 9.17 25.00 11.73
N PRO A 87 8.07 25.53 12.31
CA PRO A 87 7.31 24.97 13.44
C PRO A 87 6.66 23.62 13.07
N THR A 88 6.22 22.86 14.08
CA THR A 88 5.57 21.56 13.87
C THR A 88 4.30 21.69 13.05
N VAL A 89 4.20 20.94 11.95
CA VAL A 89 3.03 20.91 11.07
C VAL A 89 2.42 19.51 11.07
N VAL A 90 1.09 19.43 11.09
CA VAL A 90 0.35 18.15 11.09
C VAL A 90 -0.73 18.11 10.00
N GLY A 91 -1.26 16.91 9.75
CA GLY A 91 -2.42 16.70 8.87
C GLY A 91 -2.16 17.06 7.40
N LYS A 92 -3.20 17.59 6.71
CA LYS A 92 -3.13 17.92 5.28
C LYS A 92 -2.08 19.00 4.96
N LYS A 93 -1.84 19.93 5.90
CA LYS A 93 -0.82 20.97 5.76
C LYS A 93 0.58 20.35 5.66
N LEU A 94 0.87 19.33 6.47
CA LEU A 94 2.15 18.60 6.43
C LEU A 94 2.33 17.89 5.10
N ALA A 95 1.31 17.18 4.62
CA ALA A 95 1.36 16.48 3.34
C ALA A 95 1.68 17.43 2.17
N ARG A 96 1.01 18.59 2.14
CA ARG A 96 1.31 19.64 1.15
C ARG A 96 2.72 20.19 1.30
N LEU A 97 3.16 20.46 2.53
CA LEU A 97 4.51 20.98 2.80
C LEU A 97 5.60 20.00 2.34
N VAL A 98 5.44 18.70 2.61
CA VAL A 98 6.35 17.64 2.15
C VAL A 98 6.35 17.55 0.62
N ALA A 99 5.19 17.68 -0.03
CA ALA A 99 5.11 17.72 -1.49
C ALA A 99 5.87 18.94 -2.06
N LEU A 100 5.73 20.12 -1.45
CA LEU A 100 6.49 21.32 -1.84
C LEU A 100 7.99 21.14 -1.62
N PHE A 101 8.39 20.57 -0.48
CA PHE A 101 9.78 20.25 -0.18
C PHE A 101 10.41 19.37 -1.27
N ILE A 102 9.74 18.27 -1.63
CA ILE A 102 10.24 17.32 -2.63
C ILE A 102 10.28 17.93 -4.04
N ASN A 103 9.29 18.75 -4.39
CA ASN A 103 9.12 19.19 -5.78
C ASN A 103 9.64 20.59 -6.10
N LYS A 104 9.79 21.47 -5.10
CA LYS A 104 9.98 22.92 -5.31
C LYS A 104 11.22 23.49 -4.61
N THR A 105 11.99 22.66 -3.91
CA THR A 105 13.25 23.10 -3.27
C THR A 105 14.46 22.48 -3.95
N GLN A 106 15.66 22.85 -3.48
CA GLN A 106 16.92 22.21 -3.88
C GLN A 106 16.95 20.70 -3.60
N PHE A 107 16.07 20.17 -2.76
CA PHE A 107 15.95 18.73 -2.53
C PHE A 107 15.42 17.97 -3.75
N SER A 108 14.77 18.64 -4.70
CA SER A 108 14.19 18.03 -5.91
C SER A 108 15.20 17.26 -6.77
N GLN A 109 16.50 17.54 -6.65
CA GLN A 109 17.56 16.75 -7.28
C GLN A 109 17.55 15.26 -6.86
N PHE A 110 17.03 14.95 -5.66
CA PHE A 110 16.92 13.58 -5.14
C PHE A 110 15.55 12.94 -5.39
N LYS A 111 14.60 13.66 -6.02
CA LYS A 111 13.20 13.22 -6.17
C LYS A 111 13.08 11.82 -6.79
N ALA A 112 13.93 11.49 -7.75
CA ALA A 112 13.90 10.18 -8.43
C ALA A 112 14.42 9.02 -7.55
N ASP A 113 15.06 9.33 -6.42
CA ASP A 113 15.69 8.38 -5.53
C ASP A 113 14.95 8.24 -4.18
N VAL A 114 13.80 8.90 -4.02
CA VAL A 114 13.06 8.96 -2.75
C VAL A 114 11.57 8.69 -2.92
N VAL A 115 10.96 8.19 -1.87
CA VAL A 115 9.51 8.04 -1.70
C VAL A 115 9.12 8.45 -0.28
N THR A 116 7.89 8.91 -0.08
CA THR A 116 7.40 9.37 1.22
C THR A 116 5.97 8.93 1.48
N ASP A 117 5.61 8.84 2.77
CA ASP A 117 4.22 8.69 3.16
C ASP A 117 3.44 10.02 3.16
N PHE A 118 4.12 11.12 2.79
CA PHE A 118 3.69 12.52 2.89
C PHE A 118 3.42 12.95 4.34
N LYS A 119 4.12 12.34 5.29
CA LYS A 119 4.12 12.69 6.71
C LYS A 119 5.56 12.75 7.22
N THR A 120 5.93 11.85 8.13
CA THR A 120 7.24 11.84 8.77
C THR A 120 8.21 10.88 8.11
N ILE A 121 7.79 10.02 7.17
CA ILE A 121 8.65 8.98 6.62
C ILE A 121 9.15 9.39 5.23
N LEU A 122 10.46 9.38 5.05
CA LEU A 122 11.13 9.42 3.75
C LEU A 122 12.04 8.20 3.62
N ILE A 123 11.87 7.44 2.54
CA ILE A 123 12.73 6.31 2.19
C ILE A 123 13.53 6.70 0.95
N SER A 124 14.84 6.52 0.99
CA SER A 124 15.72 6.72 -0.16
C SER A 124 16.42 5.43 -0.55
N ARG A 125 16.64 5.24 -1.85
CA ARG A 125 17.55 4.21 -2.36
C ARG A 125 19.02 4.61 -2.36
N LYS A 126 19.32 5.88 -2.08
CA LYS A 126 20.68 6.42 -1.95
C LYS A 126 20.91 6.88 -0.52
N ASP A 127 22.17 6.85 -0.09
CA ASP A 127 22.56 7.45 1.18
C ASP A 127 22.59 8.98 1.06
N LEU A 128 21.72 9.65 1.81
CA LEU A 128 21.60 11.10 1.91
C LEU A 128 22.30 11.68 3.15
N SER A 129 23.26 10.96 3.74
CA SER A 129 24.01 11.42 4.93
C SER A 129 24.78 12.73 4.69
N SER A 130 25.08 13.07 3.43
CA SER A 130 25.63 14.38 3.05
C SER A 130 24.70 15.56 3.35
N LEU A 131 23.40 15.30 3.55
CA LEU A 131 22.40 16.29 3.93
C LEU A 131 22.22 16.40 5.46
N LYS A 132 22.98 15.64 6.26
CA LYS A 132 22.88 15.68 7.72
C LYS A 132 23.12 17.11 8.23
N GLY A 133 22.21 17.59 9.09
CA GLY A 133 22.26 18.95 9.63
C GLY A 133 21.80 20.05 8.67
N ARG A 134 21.56 19.73 7.38
CA ARG A 134 21.02 20.70 6.43
C ARG A 134 19.56 20.99 6.75
N THR A 135 19.20 22.27 6.64
CA THR A 135 17.83 22.75 6.78
C THR A 135 17.33 23.25 5.45
N PHE A 136 16.12 22.88 5.08
CA PHE A 136 15.46 23.33 3.86
C PHE A 136 14.34 24.30 4.20
N ASN A 137 14.44 25.52 3.69
CA ASN A 137 13.37 26.50 3.80
C ASN A 137 12.32 26.22 2.70
N VAL A 138 11.06 26.11 3.12
CA VAL A 138 9.93 25.77 2.26
C VAL A 138 8.84 26.82 2.44
N SER A 139 8.60 27.64 1.42
CA SER A 139 7.46 28.55 1.38
C SER A 139 6.18 27.74 1.20
N TYR A 140 5.27 27.81 2.17
CA TYR A 140 4.01 27.10 2.10
C TYR A 140 2.99 27.87 1.26
N TYR A 141 2.28 27.16 0.38
CA TYR A 141 1.11 27.68 -0.35
C TYR A 141 0.16 26.53 -0.71
N GLY A 142 -1.15 26.82 -0.73
CA GLY A 142 -2.19 25.87 -1.10
C GLY A 142 -2.06 25.35 -2.54
N GLU A 143 -2.88 24.37 -2.92
CA GLU A 143 -2.85 23.77 -4.26
C GLU A 143 -3.21 24.76 -5.38
N HIS A 144 -4.03 25.77 -5.07
CA HIS A 144 -4.51 26.80 -5.99
C HIS A 144 -3.98 28.19 -5.67
N GLU A 145 -3.00 28.28 -4.78
CA GLU A 145 -2.39 29.54 -4.38
C GLU A 145 -1.01 29.67 -5.02
N SER A 146 -0.55 30.90 -5.20
CA SER A 146 0.85 31.17 -5.54
C SER A 146 1.67 31.34 -4.26
N PRO A 147 2.99 31.14 -4.31
CA PRO A 147 3.85 31.47 -3.17
C PRO A 147 3.63 32.93 -2.77
N SER A 148 3.18 33.15 -1.53
CA SER A 148 3.26 34.46 -0.89
C SER A 148 4.43 34.43 0.08
N ASP A 149 5.14 35.54 0.24
CA ASP A 149 6.34 35.65 1.09
C ASP A 149 6.09 35.48 2.61
N VAL A 150 4.92 34.97 3.01
CA VAL A 150 4.38 35.16 4.35
C VAL A 150 4.63 33.98 5.30
N GLN A 151 4.75 32.73 4.81
CA GLN A 151 4.92 31.57 5.71
C GLN A 151 5.96 30.53 5.24
N THR A 152 7.21 30.73 5.66
CA THR A 152 8.31 29.77 5.47
C THR A 152 8.34 28.76 6.61
N HIS A 153 8.50 27.47 6.28
CA HIS A 153 8.73 26.40 7.24
C HIS A 153 10.11 25.79 6.98
N GLN A 154 10.75 25.31 8.04
CA GLN A 154 12.02 24.60 7.95
C GLN A 154 11.77 23.10 7.97
N ILE A 155 12.39 22.37 7.04
CA ILE A 155 12.42 20.90 7.04
C ILE A 155 13.84 20.41 7.26
N ARG A 156 13.97 19.40 8.13
CA ARG A 156 15.20 18.63 8.34
C ARG A 156 14.93 17.15 8.12
N LEU A 157 15.96 16.45 7.66
CA LEU A 157 15.95 14.99 7.51
C LEU A 157 16.86 14.37 8.56
N ASN A 158 16.26 13.58 9.46
CA ASN A 158 17.00 12.86 10.50
C ASN A 158 17.14 11.40 10.06
N PHE A 159 18.37 10.94 9.83
CA PHE A 159 18.62 9.54 9.50
C PHE A 159 18.19 8.64 10.68
N GLN A 160 17.46 7.57 10.39
CA GLN A 160 17.05 6.58 11.39
C GLN A 160 17.87 5.28 11.26
N TYR A 161 17.79 4.62 10.10
CA TYR A 161 18.47 3.33 9.88
C TYR A 161 18.48 2.95 8.39
N THR A 162 19.28 1.94 8.05
CA THR A 162 19.36 1.33 6.72
C THR A 162 18.76 -0.07 6.74
N LEU A 163 18.04 -0.43 5.68
CA LEU A 163 17.42 -1.73 5.47
C LEU A 163 17.96 -2.36 4.18
N PRO A 164 18.96 -3.25 4.26
CA PRO A 164 19.45 -3.99 3.10
C PRO A 164 18.40 -5.00 2.60
N ILE A 165 18.14 -5.04 1.29
CA ILE A 165 17.25 -6.04 0.70
C ILE A 165 17.83 -7.46 0.78
N ALA A 166 19.16 -7.60 0.73
CA ALA A 166 19.84 -8.87 0.97
C ALA A 166 19.40 -9.55 2.28
N THR A 167 19.29 -8.81 3.39
CA THR A 167 18.85 -9.39 4.69
C THR A 167 17.39 -9.85 4.65
N LEU A 168 16.52 -9.14 3.92
CA LEU A 168 15.15 -9.59 3.68
C LEU A 168 15.15 -10.87 2.83
N ARG A 169 15.97 -10.92 1.77
CA ARG A 169 16.10 -12.09 0.89
C ARG A 169 16.52 -13.31 1.69
N ASP A 170 17.58 -13.21 2.47
CA ASP A 170 18.09 -14.29 3.33
C ASP A 170 17.02 -14.81 4.30
N TYR A 171 16.13 -13.93 4.78
CA TYR A 171 15.01 -14.32 5.64
C TYR A 171 13.93 -15.08 4.86
N ILE A 172 13.46 -14.55 3.73
CA ILE A 172 12.35 -15.18 2.98
C ILE A 172 12.78 -16.46 2.25
N THR A 173 14.07 -16.64 1.95
CA THR A 173 14.62 -17.86 1.33
C THR A 173 15.07 -18.90 2.38
N SER A 174 15.04 -18.55 3.66
CA SER A 174 15.48 -19.42 4.75
C SER A 174 14.64 -20.68 4.83
N GLN A 175 15.31 -21.82 4.95
CA GLN A 175 14.72 -23.12 5.28
C GLN A 175 14.77 -23.41 6.79
N GLN A 176 15.15 -22.41 7.60
CA GLN A 176 15.21 -22.48 9.06
C GLN A 176 14.03 -21.75 9.70
N LEU A 177 13.22 -22.45 10.49
CA LEU A 177 12.04 -21.93 11.20
C LEU A 177 12.41 -20.91 12.29
N THR A 178 13.60 -21.03 12.88
CA THR A 178 14.12 -20.06 13.86
C THR A 178 14.70 -18.80 13.25
N LYS A 179 14.80 -18.72 11.92
CA LYS A 179 15.32 -17.52 11.27
C LYS A 179 14.40 -16.35 11.60
N SER A 180 14.93 -15.39 12.35
CA SER A 180 14.22 -14.15 12.68
C SER A 180 14.66 -13.03 11.75
N TYR A 181 13.74 -12.10 11.50
CA TYR A 181 14.02 -10.84 10.85
C TYR A 181 13.45 -9.69 11.69
N PRO A 182 14.23 -9.15 12.64
CA PRO A 182 13.74 -8.14 13.59
C PRO A 182 13.18 -6.88 12.91
N GLN A 183 13.73 -6.51 11.75
CA GLN A 183 13.33 -5.33 10.98
C GLN A 183 12.16 -5.57 10.01
N LYS A 184 11.43 -6.70 10.17
CA LYS A 184 10.33 -7.10 9.27
C LYS A 184 9.25 -6.03 9.11
N SER A 185 8.83 -5.39 10.21
CA SER A 185 7.78 -4.36 10.17
C SER A 185 8.27 -3.09 9.48
N GLN A 186 9.51 -2.67 9.75
CA GLN A 186 10.17 -1.53 9.12
C GLN A 186 10.35 -1.72 7.62
N MET A 187 10.76 -2.91 7.19
CA MET A 187 10.89 -3.28 5.79
C MET A 187 9.53 -3.28 5.08
N LEU A 188 8.53 -3.95 5.66
CA LEU A 188 7.17 -3.94 5.12
C LEU A 188 6.60 -2.52 5.03
N GLN A 189 6.81 -1.68 6.04
CA GLN A 189 6.38 -0.27 6.01
C GLN A 189 7.06 0.48 4.86
N SER A 190 8.38 0.32 4.68
CA SER A 190 9.14 1.00 3.63
C SER A 190 8.66 0.61 2.23
N LEU A 191 8.40 -0.68 2.00
CA LEU A 191 7.87 -1.17 0.73
C LEU A 191 6.41 -0.73 0.49
N ASN A 192 5.59 -0.63 1.53
CA ASN A 192 4.25 -0.07 1.41
C ASN A 192 4.27 1.46 1.19
N VAL A 193 5.25 2.19 1.75
CA VAL A 193 5.45 3.61 1.42
C VAL A 193 5.78 3.77 -0.06
N PHE A 194 6.73 2.97 -0.57
CA PHE A 194 7.06 2.94 -2.00
C PHE A 194 5.81 2.68 -2.87
N LEU A 195 5.02 1.67 -2.52
CA LEU A 195 3.82 1.31 -3.29
C LEU A 195 2.77 2.44 -3.33
N ASN A 196 2.67 3.23 -2.26
CA ASN A 196 1.62 4.24 -2.10
C ASN A 196 2.07 5.67 -2.41
N ASP A 197 3.36 5.91 -2.66
CA ASP A 197 3.88 7.25 -2.98
C ASP A 197 3.30 7.79 -4.29
N PHE A 198 3.30 6.98 -5.36
CA PHE A 198 2.75 7.39 -6.65
C PHE A 198 1.25 7.72 -6.59
N PRO A 199 0.37 6.87 -6.03
CA PRO A 199 -1.03 7.23 -5.83
C PRO A 199 -1.25 8.53 -5.05
N LYS A 200 -0.44 8.79 -4.02
CA LYS A 200 -0.56 9.98 -3.17
C LYS A 200 -0.04 11.26 -3.83
N SER A 201 0.88 11.15 -4.78
CA SER A 201 1.43 12.29 -5.52
C SER A 201 0.68 12.59 -6.82
N THR A 202 -0.31 11.76 -7.19
CA THR A 202 -1.04 11.89 -8.44
C THR A 202 -2.39 12.59 -8.24
N PRO A 203 -2.61 13.81 -8.79
CA PRO A 203 -3.84 14.58 -8.55
C PRO A 203 -5.14 13.93 -9.04
N SER A 204 -5.07 13.05 -10.05
CA SER A 204 -6.24 12.35 -10.60
C SER A 204 -6.69 11.15 -9.77
N LEU A 205 -5.95 10.81 -8.71
CA LEU A 205 -6.22 9.69 -7.83
C LEU A 205 -6.63 10.18 -6.44
N ILE A 206 -7.54 9.46 -5.80
CA ILE A 206 -7.96 9.72 -4.41
C ILE A 206 -7.45 8.59 -3.54
N THR A 207 -6.64 8.88 -2.54
CA THR A 207 -6.16 7.88 -1.58
C THR A 207 -6.95 7.94 -0.28
N LEU A 208 -7.47 6.81 0.19
CA LEU A 208 -8.08 6.68 1.51
C LEU A 208 -7.27 5.73 2.38
N GLY A 209 -6.90 6.21 3.57
CA GLY A 209 -6.02 5.47 4.47
C GLY A 209 -4.63 5.24 3.85
N SER A 210 -4.01 4.12 4.20
CA SER A 210 -2.65 3.80 3.74
C SER A 210 -2.59 3.06 2.40
N ASN A 211 -3.66 2.36 2.00
CA ASN A 211 -3.58 1.29 0.99
C ASN A 211 -4.72 1.28 -0.03
N LYS A 212 -5.69 2.21 0.05
CA LYS A 212 -6.80 2.27 -0.92
C LYS A 212 -6.66 3.47 -1.83
N THR A 213 -6.80 3.25 -3.12
CA THR A 213 -6.71 4.28 -4.15
C THR A 213 -7.90 4.17 -5.09
N PHE A 214 -8.55 5.29 -5.36
CA PHE A 214 -9.74 5.38 -6.20
C PHE A 214 -9.44 6.25 -7.41
N VAL A 215 -9.90 5.80 -8.57
CA VAL A 215 -9.76 6.53 -9.83
C VAL A 215 -11.00 7.36 -10.03
N GLN A 216 -10.84 8.63 -10.42
CA GLN A 216 -11.96 9.54 -10.64
C GLN A 216 -12.68 9.33 -11.99
N THR A 217 -12.39 8.24 -12.71
CA THR A 217 -13.03 7.88 -13.98
C THR A 217 -14.10 6.81 -13.76
N ASN A 218 -15.08 6.69 -14.69
CA ASN A 218 -16.12 5.65 -14.65
C ASN A 218 -16.91 5.63 -13.33
N LYS A 219 -17.35 6.81 -12.91
CA LYS A 219 -18.13 7.01 -11.70
C LYS A 219 -19.56 6.52 -11.92
N ILE A 220 -20.16 5.97 -10.87
CA ILE A 220 -21.57 5.61 -10.87
C ILE A 220 -22.31 6.62 -10.00
N ASP A 221 -23.37 7.23 -10.52
CA ASP A 221 -24.25 8.07 -9.72
C ASP A 221 -25.01 7.19 -8.71
N LEU A 222 -24.93 7.56 -7.43
CA LEU A 222 -25.64 6.86 -6.35
C LEU A 222 -26.86 7.67 -5.87
N GLY A 223 -27.14 8.81 -6.49
CA GLY A 223 -28.20 9.74 -6.11
C GLY A 223 -27.79 10.68 -4.96
N VAL A 224 -28.61 11.71 -4.73
CA VAL A 224 -28.51 12.63 -3.57
C VAL A 224 -27.11 13.28 -3.44
N GLY A 225 -26.46 13.57 -4.57
CA GLY A 225 -25.12 14.14 -4.60
C GLY A 225 -23.98 13.17 -4.24
N LEU A 226 -24.22 11.86 -4.21
CA LEU A 226 -23.22 10.82 -4.01
C LEU A 226 -22.82 10.15 -5.33
N GLN A 227 -21.55 9.81 -5.46
CA GLN A 227 -20.99 9.05 -6.58
C GLN A 227 -20.16 7.87 -6.05
N GLY A 228 -20.33 6.70 -6.65
CA GLY A 228 -19.51 5.53 -6.43
C GLY A 228 -18.26 5.59 -7.28
N LEU A 229 -17.09 5.45 -6.66
CA LEU A 229 -15.82 5.29 -7.35
C LEU A 229 -15.29 3.87 -7.18
N ARG A 230 -14.80 3.31 -8.28
CA ARG A 230 -14.00 2.10 -8.26
C ARG A 230 -12.54 2.44 -7.97
N GLY A 231 -11.92 1.58 -7.18
CA GLY A 231 -10.54 1.68 -6.79
C GLY A 231 -9.90 0.33 -6.58
N PHE A 232 -8.71 0.37 -5.99
CA PHE A 232 -7.97 -0.80 -5.59
C PHE A 232 -7.42 -0.64 -4.17
N PHE A 233 -7.38 -1.75 -3.45
CA PHE A 233 -6.56 -1.93 -2.26
C PHE A 233 -5.25 -2.60 -2.70
N ALA A 234 -4.10 -2.03 -2.32
CA ALA A 234 -2.81 -2.63 -2.59
C ALA A 234 -1.93 -2.68 -1.34
N SER A 235 -1.26 -3.80 -1.08
CA SER A 235 -0.32 -3.93 0.05
C SER A 235 0.77 -4.94 -0.21
N VAL A 236 1.97 -4.66 0.29
CA VAL A 236 3.10 -5.59 0.25
C VAL A 236 2.99 -6.61 1.39
N ARG A 237 3.23 -7.87 1.06
CA ARG A 237 3.22 -9.03 1.95
C ARG A 237 4.50 -9.85 1.71
N LEU A 238 5.06 -10.42 2.78
CA LEU A 238 6.14 -11.40 2.64
C LEU A 238 5.53 -12.80 2.51
N GLY A 239 5.99 -13.57 1.54
CA GLY A 239 5.70 -14.99 1.40
C GLY A 239 6.99 -15.81 1.37
N THR A 240 6.86 -17.13 1.41
CA THR A 240 8.00 -18.03 1.27
C THR A 240 8.69 -17.79 -0.07
N ASN A 241 9.99 -17.49 -0.03
CA ASN A 241 10.86 -17.24 -1.18
C ASN A 241 10.43 -16.05 -2.09
N ARG A 242 9.55 -15.16 -1.64
CA ARG A 242 9.06 -14.04 -2.47
C ARG A 242 8.44 -12.88 -1.70
N VAL A 243 8.51 -11.70 -2.30
CA VAL A 243 7.75 -10.52 -1.87
C VAL A 243 6.54 -10.38 -2.78
N LEU A 244 5.35 -10.23 -2.22
CA LEU A 244 4.11 -10.20 -2.99
C LEU A 244 3.36 -8.90 -2.76
N VAL A 245 2.74 -8.37 -3.82
CA VAL A 245 1.76 -7.28 -3.73
C VAL A 245 0.37 -7.88 -3.84
N ASN A 246 -0.39 -7.83 -2.75
CA ASN A 246 -1.81 -8.13 -2.74
C ASN A 246 -2.56 -6.97 -3.38
N VAL A 247 -3.34 -7.23 -4.44
CA VAL A 247 -4.15 -6.20 -5.12
C VAL A 247 -5.61 -6.65 -5.17
N ASN A 248 -6.51 -5.87 -4.59
CA ASN A 248 -7.95 -6.16 -4.56
C ASN A 248 -8.74 -5.00 -5.14
N ILE A 249 -9.83 -5.28 -5.84
CA ILE A 249 -10.79 -4.24 -6.24
C ILE A 249 -11.55 -3.77 -5.00
N THR A 250 -11.80 -2.47 -4.90
CA THR A 250 -12.66 -1.90 -3.87
C THR A 250 -13.54 -0.81 -4.48
N HIS A 251 -14.69 -0.54 -3.85
CA HIS A 251 -15.59 0.53 -4.24
C HIS A 251 -15.90 1.36 -2.99
N SER A 252 -16.11 2.65 -3.16
CA SER A 252 -16.51 3.54 -2.07
C SER A 252 -17.33 4.71 -2.60
N ALA A 253 -18.21 5.23 -1.75
CA ALA A 253 -19.03 6.40 -2.05
C ALA A 253 -18.26 7.69 -1.71
N PHE A 254 -18.39 8.68 -2.58
CA PHE A 254 -17.81 10.02 -2.43
C PHE A 254 -18.88 11.06 -2.74
N PHE A 255 -18.74 12.28 -2.22
CA PHE A 255 -19.56 13.39 -2.69
C PHE A 255 -19.22 13.74 -4.15
N ALA A 256 -20.24 13.98 -4.95
CA ALA A 256 -20.12 14.49 -6.30
C ALA A 256 -19.58 15.93 -6.26
N LYS A 257 -18.77 16.30 -7.26
CA LYS A 257 -18.26 17.67 -7.40
C LYS A 257 -19.36 18.53 -8.07
N ILE A 258 -20.36 18.90 -7.30
CA ILE A 258 -21.50 19.73 -7.71
C ILE A 258 -21.50 21.06 -6.97
N ALA A 259 -22.29 22.03 -7.44
CA ALA A 259 -22.47 23.28 -6.71
C ALA A 259 -23.13 23.00 -5.36
N LEU A 260 -22.71 23.73 -4.31
CA LEU A 260 -23.26 23.57 -2.96
C LEU A 260 -24.78 23.77 -2.94
N VAL A 261 -25.29 24.71 -3.75
CA VAL A 261 -26.72 24.98 -3.91
C VAL A 261 -27.47 23.74 -4.42
N ASP A 262 -26.89 23.00 -5.37
CA ASP A 262 -27.51 21.78 -5.90
C ASP A 262 -27.46 20.64 -4.90
N LEU A 263 -26.38 20.54 -4.11
CA LEU A 263 -26.31 19.58 -3.01
C LEU A 263 -27.39 19.83 -1.96
N MET A 264 -27.65 21.09 -1.61
CA MET A 264 -28.69 21.48 -0.64
C MET A 264 -30.11 21.20 -1.13
N LYS A 265 -30.37 21.22 -2.46
CA LYS A 265 -31.68 20.88 -3.02
C LYS A 265 -32.06 19.43 -2.73
N PHE A 266 -31.10 18.51 -2.83
CA PHE A 266 -31.36 17.10 -2.52
C PHE A 266 -31.88 16.88 -1.09
N GLU A 267 -31.37 17.61 -0.10
CA GLU A 267 -31.85 17.50 1.29
C GLU A 267 -33.26 18.11 1.47
N ARG A 268 -33.56 19.17 0.72
CA ARG A 268 -34.87 19.84 0.77
C ARG A 268 -35.97 18.97 0.15
N ASP A 269 -35.67 18.32 -0.97
CA ASP A 269 -36.61 17.49 -1.71
C ASP A 269 -36.95 16.20 -0.94
N ASP A 270 -35.98 15.61 -0.23
CA ASP A 270 -36.17 14.41 0.61
C ASP A 270 -37.10 14.69 1.81
N LYS A 271 -37.00 15.89 2.40
CA LYS A 271 -37.91 16.35 3.48
C LYS A 271 -39.32 16.67 2.99
N THR A 272 -39.50 17.02 1.72
CA THR A 272 -40.83 17.22 1.12
C THR A 272 -41.47 15.92 0.63
N SER A 273 -40.70 14.97 0.10
CA SER A 273 -41.22 13.65 -0.30
C SER A 273 -41.54 12.74 0.89
N GLN A 274 -40.80 12.80 1.99
CA GLN A 274 -41.15 12.02 3.20
C GLN A 274 -42.33 12.60 4.01
N ARG A 275 -42.96 13.70 3.59
CA ARG A 275 -44.17 14.22 4.26
C ARG A 275 -45.48 13.77 3.64
N SER A 276 -45.49 13.21 2.42
CA SER A 276 -46.73 12.76 1.77
C SER A 276 -47.12 11.31 2.07
N ASP A 277 -46.16 10.47 2.48
CA ASP A 277 -46.36 9.01 2.46
C ASP A 277 -46.58 8.37 3.85
N TRP A 278 -46.65 9.17 4.92
CA TRP A 278 -46.96 8.69 6.28
C TRP A 278 -48.43 8.82 6.71
N PHE A 279 -49.30 9.38 5.85
CA PHE A 279 -50.74 9.53 6.11
C PHE A 279 -51.64 8.81 5.10
N ALA A 280 -51.11 7.82 4.40
CA ALA A 280 -51.90 6.90 3.59
C ALA A 280 -51.57 5.46 3.99
N TYR A 281 -52.10 5.03 5.15
CA TYR A 281 -52.79 3.75 5.42
C TYR A 281 -53.13 3.67 6.91
#